data_AF-A0A1V1PHX9-F1
#
_entry.id   AF-A0A1V1PHX9-F1
#
_cell.length_a   1.000
_cell.length_b   1.000
_cell.length_c   1.000
_cell.angle_alpha   90.00
_cell.angle_beta   90.00
_cell.angle_gamma   90.00
#
_symmetry.space_group_name_H-M   'P 1'
#
loop_
_entity.id
_entity.type
_entity.pdbx_description
1 polymer ?
#
loop_
_entity_poly.entity_id
_entity_poly.type
_entity_poly.pdbx_seq_one_letter_code
_entity_poly.pdbx_strand_id
1 'polypeptide(L)'
;MHSDNKISVPEQYLHKFTKSEINEYPVKQYDGTIHVINSDSMMAMVEEYLRNETLFGFDTETQPSFKKGKNNPPSLLQLATQDVVILFQISKSFFLKL
;
A
#
# COMPACT_ATOMS: atom_id res chain seq x y z
N MET A 1 -5.80 24.26 -13.98
CA MET A 1 -5.37 24.82 -12.69
C MET A 1 -5.07 23.65 -11.77
N HIS A 2 -3.84 23.15 -11.76
CA HIS A 2 -3.40 22.18 -10.75
C HIS A 2 -2.78 23.03 -9.64
N SER A 3 -3.51 23.20 -8.54
CA SER A 3 -2.98 23.85 -7.35
C SER A 3 -1.84 22.98 -6.80
N ASP A 4 -0.63 23.54 -6.77
CA ASP A 4 0.50 23.02 -6.02
C ASP A 4 0.15 23.02 -4.52
N ASN A 5 -0.63 22.03 -4.07
CA ASN A 5 -0.77 21.74 -2.65
C ASN A 5 0.56 21.13 -2.19
N LYS A 6 1.56 21.99 -1.91
CA LYS A 6 2.76 21.60 -1.17
C LYS A 6 2.32 21.19 0.23
N ILE A 7 2.21 19.88 0.46
CA ILE A 7 2.08 19.31 1.79
C ILE A 7 3.34 19.71 2.56
N SER A 8 3.23 20.67 3.47
CA SER A 8 4.32 21.02 4.39
C SER A 8 4.32 20.02 5.53
N VAL A 9 5.30 19.12 5.56
CA VAL A 9 5.50 18.20 6.68
C VAL A 9 6.02 19.00 7.87
N PRO A 10 5.36 18.99 9.05
CA PRO A 10 5.87 19.68 10.24
C PRO A 10 7.29 19.22 10.61
N GLU A 11 8.13 20.16 11.03
CA GLU A 11 9.58 19.93 11.27
C GLU A 11 9.86 18.78 12.25
N GLN A 12 8.99 18.61 13.24
CA GLN A 12 9.04 17.49 14.21
C GLN A 12 8.99 16.09 13.56
N TYR A 13 8.49 15.96 12.33
CA TYR A 13 8.43 14.71 11.58
C TYR A 13 9.59 14.53 10.58
N LEU A 14 10.48 15.52 10.44
CA LEU A 14 11.67 15.42 9.58
C LEU A 14 12.85 14.72 10.26
N HIS A 15 12.77 14.53 11.58
CA HIS A 15 13.77 13.78 12.33
C HIS A 15 13.81 12.33 11.88
N LYS A 16 15.01 11.85 11.53
CA LYS A 16 15.24 10.44 11.20
C LYS A 16 15.55 9.65 12.46
N PHE A 17 14.71 8.67 12.77
CA PHE A 17 14.97 7.76 13.89
C PHE A 17 16.21 6.89 13.67
N THR A 18 16.98 6.72 14.74
CA THR A 18 18.04 5.72 14.84
C THR A 18 17.45 4.32 15.04
N LYS A 19 18.24 3.28 14.78
CA LYS A 19 17.82 1.90 15.02
C LYS A 19 17.48 1.63 16.48
N SER A 20 18.21 2.25 17.42
CA SER A 20 17.97 2.06 18.86
C SER A 20 16.61 2.64 19.25
N GLU A 21 16.31 3.87 18.81
CA GLU A 21 15.02 4.50 19.07
C GLU A 21 13.87 3.70 18.46
N ILE A 22 14.00 3.21 17.22
CA ILE A 22 12.98 2.37 16.57
C ILE A 22 12.68 1.13 17.43
N ASN A 23 13.70 0.49 18.00
CA ASN A 23 13.56 -0.73 18.79
C ASN A 23 12.90 -0.49 20.16
N GLU A 24 12.88 0.75 20.66
CA GLU A 24 12.22 1.10 21.92
C GLU A 24 10.71 1.30 21.75
N TYR A 25 10.24 1.55 20.52
CA TYR A 25 8.81 1.70 20.26
C TYR A 25 8.08 0.35 20.34
N PRO A 26 6.83 0.35 20.85
CA PRO A 26 6.01 -0.85 20.85
C PRO A 26 5.73 -1.28 19.41
N VAL A 27 5.88 -2.59 19.15
CA VAL A 27 5.46 -3.18 17.88
C VAL A 27 3.96 -2.97 17.73
N LYS A 28 3.56 -2.38 16.60
CA LYS A 28 2.16 -2.23 16.23
C LYS A 28 1.80 -3.19 15.11
N GLN A 29 0.61 -3.73 15.22
CA GLN A 29 -0.07 -4.43 14.14
C GLN A 29 -1.26 -3.59 13.72
N TYR A 30 -1.53 -3.53 12.42
CA TYR A 30 -2.76 -2.92 11.93
C TYR A 30 -3.95 -3.78 12.36
N ASP A 31 -4.91 -3.15 13.03
CA ASP A 31 -6.12 -3.77 13.60
C ASP A 31 -7.41 -3.37 12.86
N GLY A 32 -7.30 -2.53 11.84
CA GLY A 32 -8.41 -2.12 10.99
C GLY A 32 -8.80 -3.15 9.94
N THR A 33 -9.76 -2.76 9.09
CA THR A 33 -10.32 -3.67 8.09
C THR A 33 -9.36 -3.86 6.91
N ILE A 34 -9.16 -5.13 6.53
CA ILE A 34 -8.36 -5.50 5.36
C ILE A 34 -9.26 -6.18 4.32
N HIS A 35 -9.29 -5.64 3.11
CA HIS A 35 -9.97 -6.26 1.97
C HIS A 35 -8.96 -6.87 1.00
N VAL A 36 -9.09 -8.17 0.73
CA VAL A 36 -8.24 -8.88 -0.25
C VAL A 36 -8.97 -8.99 -1.57
N ILE A 37 -8.42 -8.40 -2.62
CA ILE A 37 -9.02 -8.31 -3.95
C ILE A 37 -8.34 -9.31 -4.88
N ASN A 38 -9.14 -10.27 -5.38
CA ASN A 38 -8.68 -11.38 -6.22
C ASN A 38 -9.68 -11.76 -7.33
N SER A 39 -10.66 -10.91 -7.62
CA SER A 39 -11.65 -11.12 -8.69
C SER A 39 -12.10 -9.79 -9.30
N ASP A 40 -12.57 -9.84 -10.54
CA ASP A 40 -12.98 -8.64 -11.30
C ASP A 40 -14.20 -7.94 -10.68
N SER A 41 -15.14 -8.70 -10.11
CA SER A 41 -16.31 -8.13 -9.43
C SER A 41 -15.92 -7.32 -8.19
N MET A 42 -14.92 -7.79 -7.44
CA MET A 42 -14.37 -7.06 -6.30
C MET A 42 -13.58 -5.82 -6.74
N MET A 43 -12.87 -5.90 -7.86
CA MET A 43 -12.16 -4.74 -8.44
C MET A 43 -13.12 -3.60 -8.75
N ALA A 44 -14.25 -3.88 -9.40
CA ALA A 44 -15.23 -2.85 -9.77
C ALA A 44 -15.79 -2.10 -8.53
N MET A 45 -16.09 -2.83 -7.44
CA MET A 45 -16.56 -2.23 -6.19
C MET A 45 -15.51 -1.34 -5.54
N VAL A 46 -14.25 -1.79 -5.54
CA VAL A 46 -13.13 -1.05 -4.95
C VAL A 46 -12.76 0.18 -5.78
N GLU A 47 -12.85 0.10 -7.10
CA GLU A 47 -12.54 1.22 -7.99
C GLU A 47 -13.44 2.43 -7.71
N GLU A 48 -14.74 2.22 -7.54
CA GLU A 48 -15.68 3.29 -7.19
C GLU A 48 -15.34 3.93 -5.83
N TYR A 49 -15.00 3.10 -4.84
CA TYR A 49 -14.58 3.57 -3.52
C TYR A 49 -13.30 4.42 -3.60
N LEU A 50 -12.25 3.90 -4.26
CA LEU A 50 -10.95 4.59 -4.36
C LEU A 50 -11.03 5.91 -5.13
N ARG A 51 -11.97 6.09 -6.06
CA ARG A 51 -12.13 7.35 -6.80
C ARG A 51 -12.49 8.55 -5.91
N ASN A 52 -13.06 8.32 -4.73
CA ASN A 52 -13.45 9.37 -3.79
C ASN A 52 -12.36 9.71 -2.76
N GLU A 53 -11.29 8.92 -2.72
CA GLU A 53 -10.18 9.10 -1.77
C GLU A 53 -9.12 10.05 -2.34
N THR A 54 -8.63 10.98 -1.50
CA THR A 54 -7.67 12.01 -1.93
C THR A 54 -6.22 11.72 -1.53
N LEU A 55 -6.00 10.75 -0.64
CA LEU A 55 -4.68 10.38 -0.14
C LEU A 55 -4.63 8.87 0.12
N PHE A 56 -3.53 8.25 -0.29
CA PHE A 56 -3.29 6.83 -0.08
C PHE A 56 -1.93 6.59 0.56
N GLY A 57 -1.88 5.65 1.49
CA GLY A 57 -0.66 4.88 1.75
C GLY A 57 -0.48 3.86 0.63
N PHE A 58 0.76 3.70 0.15
CA PHE A 58 1.09 2.83 -0.97
C PHE A 58 2.29 1.96 -0.60
N ASP A 59 2.18 0.66 -0.86
CA ASP A 59 3.32 -0.26 -0.79
C ASP A 59 3.15 -1.47 -1.74
N THR A 60 4.23 -2.19 -2.04
CA THR A 60 4.20 -3.37 -2.91
C THR A 60 5.10 -4.48 -2.40
N GLU A 61 4.67 -5.73 -2.60
CA GLU A 61 5.45 -6.90 -2.22
C GLU A 61 5.67 -7.86 -3.40
N THR A 62 6.87 -8.43 -3.47
CA THR A 62 7.24 -9.40 -4.50
C THR A 62 7.08 -10.83 -3.99
N GLN A 63 6.81 -11.77 -4.89
CA GLN A 63 6.75 -13.18 -4.50
C GLN A 63 8.15 -13.64 -4.04
N PRO A 64 8.28 -14.34 -2.90
CA PRO A 64 9.58 -14.84 -2.48
C PRO A 64 10.14 -15.84 -3.49
N SER A 65 11.45 -15.75 -3.76
CA SER A 65 12.19 -16.72 -4.58
C SER A 65 13.21 -17.46 -3.73
N PHE A 66 13.15 -18.80 -3.76
CA PHE A 66 14.15 -19.66 -3.14
C PHE A 66 15.38 -19.91 -4.04
N LYS A 67 15.39 -19.34 -5.26
CA LYS A 67 16.54 -19.40 -6.18
C LYS A 67 17.31 -18.08 -6.13
N LYS A 68 18.61 -18.16 -5.84
CA LYS A 68 19.53 -17.02 -5.79
C LYS A 68 19.56 -16.31 -7.16
N GLY A 69 19.41 -14.98 -7.15
CA GLY A 69 19.50 -14.14 -8.36
C GLY A 69 18.20 -13.97 -9.15
N LYS A 70 17.07 -14.56 -8.70
CA LYS A 70 15.77 -14.35 -9.35
C LYS A 70 15.02 -13.21 -8.66
N ASN A 71 14.80 -12.12 -9.40
CA ASN A 71 13.89 -11.03 -9.01
C ASN A 71 12.53 -11.28 -9.63
N ASN A 72 11.46 -11.21 -8.83
CA ASN A 72 10.09 -11.32 -9.33
C ASN A 72 9.49 -9.91 -9.45
N PRO A 73 8.57 -9.68 -10.40
CA PRO A 73 7.78 -8.46 -10.40
C PRO A 73 6.90 -8.38 -9.14
N PRO A 74 6.38 -7.19 -8.79
CA PRO A 74 5.38 -7.03 -7.74
C PRO A 74 4.23 -8.02 -7.91
N SER A 75 3.88 -8.68 -6.82
CA SER A 75 2.84 -9.72 -6.78
C SER A 75 1.65 -9.33 -5.91
N LEU A 76 1.84 -8.32 -5.05
CA LEU A 76 0.86 -7.74 -4.16
C LEU A 76 1.01 -6.21 -4.21
N LEU A 77 -0.09 -5.49 -4.40
CA LEU A 77 -0.17 -4.05 -4.16
C LEU A 77 -1.01 -3.81 -2.90
N GLN A 78 -0.57 -2.90 -2.05
CA GLN A 78 -1.24 -2.51 -0.83
C GLN A 78 -1.60 -1.02 -0.94
N LEU A 79 -2.89 -0.71 -0.82
CA LEU A 79 -3.39 0.66 -0.72
C LEU A 79 -4.07 0.85 0.62
N ALA A 80 -3.56 1.76 1.44
CA ALA A 80 -4.19 2.16 2.69
C ALA A 80 -4.94 3.47 2.45
N THR A 81 -6.23 3.47 2.78
CA THR A 81 -7.04 4.70 2.90
C THR A 81 -7.06 5.14 4.37
N GLN A 82 -7.85 6.16 4.69
CA GLN A 82 -8.05 6.55 6.09
C GLN A 82 -8.67 5.41 6.92
N ASP A 83 -9.58 4.64 6.33
CA ASP A 83 -10.42 3.68 7.07
C ASP A 83 -10.04 2.21 6.85
N VAL A 84 -9.59 1.86 5.64
CA VAL A 84 -9.34 0.46 5.26
C VAL A 84 -8.02 0.27 4.50
N VAL A 85 -7.46 -0.93 4.62
CA VAL A 85 -6.35 -1.40 3.77
C VAL A 85 -6.87 -2.38 2.72
N ILE A 86 -6.46 -2.18 1.48
CA ILE A 86 -6.84 -3.00 0.35
C ILE A 86 -5.60 -3.69 -0.22
N LEU A 87 -5.67 -5.01 -0.36
CA LEU A 87 -4.61 -5.88 -0.86
C LEU A 87 -4.99 -6.46 -2.22
N PHE A 88 -4.30 -6.03 -3.27
CA PHE A 88 -4.51 -6.51 -4.63
C PHE A 88 -3.52 -7.62 -4.98
N GLN A 89 -4.00 -8.83 -5.24
CA GLN A 89 -3.14 -9.95 -5.64
C GLN A 89 -2.87 -9.92 -7.15
N ILE A 90 -1.88 -9.12 -7.56
CA ILE A 90 -1.48 -8.91 -8.97
C ILE A 90 -1.06 -10.22 -9.64
N SER A 91 -0.42 -11.12 -8.91
CA SER A 91 0.04 -12.41 -9.47
C SER A 91 -1.10 -13.39 -9.80
N LYS A 92 -2.31 -13.15 -9.30
CA LYS A 92 -3.51 -13.99 -9.56
C LYS A 92 -4.60 -13.26 -10.35
N SER A 93 -4.64 -11.93 -10.31
CA SER A 93 -5.62 -11.11 -11.01
C SER A 93 -5.05 -10.47 -12.29
N PHE A 94 -5.50 -11.01 -13.42
CA PHE A 94 -6.15 -10.33 -14.57
C PHE A 94 -5.66 -8.94 -15.03
N PHE A 95 -4.40 -8.56 -14.86
CA PHE A 95 -3.87 -7.29 -15.41
C PHE A 95 -3.51 -7.38 -16.91
N LEU A 96 -4.44 -7.88 -17.74
CA LEU A 96 -4.28 -7.94 -19.20
C LEU A 96 -5.62 -7.67 -19.93
N LYS A 97 -6.27 -6.55 -19.64
CA LYS A 97 -7.16 -5.84 -20.58
C LYS A 97 -7.12 -4.34 -20.28
N LEU A 98 -5.99 -3.71 -20.61
CA LEU A 98 -5.93 -2.29 -20.94
C LEU A 98 -5.59 -2.19 -22.43
#